data_AF-A0A954FWD7-F1
#
_entry.id   AF-A0A954FWD7-F1
#
_cell.length_a   1.000
_cell.length_b   1.000
_cell.length_c   1.000
_cell.angle_alpha   90.00
_cell.angle_beta   90.00
_cell.angle_gamma   90.00
#
_symmetry.space_group_name_H-M   'P 1'
#
loop_
_entity.id
_entity.type
_entity.pdbx_description
1 polymer ?
#
loop_
_entity_poly.entity_id
_entity_poly.type
_entity_poly.pdbx_seq_one_letter_code
_entity_poly.pdbx_strand_id
1 'polypeptide(L)'
;MAEQPLSAVKPFQSRTLTVHVLDSDNQPIAGARIFQNHCFFPAGSERAKLENHTFTTDVRGIAVLTVKGKNEDLRLWVSKEKFCPLYAMWIREYQSDGDQIPAEFTFRLERGTRVGGIVHDELGKPIAGVKVAVENLTAAIPVPDPPQPGRRPVPSPWLAENDEVTTDSQGRWILENVPADGSLVFDLLLGELSPGIPKIALKLSHQDYVEDRYPGQLQRVQKITLESLRNQSATIVMKTRNPTQKN
;
A
#
# COMPACT_ATOMS: atom_id res chain seq x y z
N MET A 1 -26.72 42.64 -29.24
CA MET A 1 -25.25 42.51 -29.40
C MET A 1 -24.65 43.15 -28.15
N ALA A 2 -24.56 42.37 -27.06
CA ALA A 2 -23.34 41.76 -26.53
C ALA A 2 -22.43 42.83 -25.86
N GLU A 3 -21.94 42.70 -24.62
CA GLU A 3 -21.48 41.51 -23.91
C GLU A 3 -21.79 41.58 -22.39
N GLN A 4 -22.23 40.45 -21.83
CA GLN A 4 -22.14 40.16 -20.39
C GLN A 4 -20.69 39.82 -20.04
N PRO A 5 -20.16 40.25 -18.89
CA PRO A 5 -18.78 39.96 -18.52
C PRO A 5 -18.54 38.47 -18.30
N LEU A 6 -17.34 38.03 -18.72
CA LEU A 6 -16.81 36.69 -18.58
C LEU A 6 -17.08 36.10 -17.19
N SER A 7 -17.72 34.93 -17.22
CA SER A 7 -17.88 33.94 -16.16
C SER A 7 -16.91 34.10 -14.99
N ALA A 8 -17.44 34.48 -13.82
CA ALA A 8 -16.78 34.22 -12.55
C ALA A 8 -16.39 32.74 -12.48
N VAL A 9 -15.13 32.47 -12.11
CA VAL A 9 -14.63 31.12 -11.83
C VAL A 9 -15.58 30.48 -10.82
N LYS A 10 -16.32 29.43 -11.23
CA LYS A 10 -17.14 28.67 -10.30
C LYS A 10 -16.22 28.19 -9.17
N PRO A 11 -16.59 28.38 -7.89
CA PRO A 11 -15.79 27.88 -6.78
C PRO A 11 -15.62 26.37 -6.95
N PHE A 12 -14.42 25.85 -6.65
CA PHE A 12 -14.18 24.40 -6.57
C PHE A 12 -15.10 23.82 -5.49
N GLN A 13 -16.29 23.36 -5.89
CA GLN A 13 -17.28 22.74 -5.01
C GLN A 13 -16.85 21.30 -4.70
N SER A 14 -17.19 20.84 -3.49
CA SER A 14 -17.10 19.43 -3.15
C SER A 14 -17.79 18.58 -4.21
N ARG A 15 -17.09 17.58 -4.72
CA ARG A 15 -17.59 16.62 -5.69
C ARG A 15 -17.48 15.21 -5.14
N THR A 16 -18.27 14.31 -5.71
CA THR A 16 -18.22 12.88 -5.37
C THR A 16 -17.31 12.13 -6.34
N LEU A 17 -16.61 11.13 -5.81
CA LEU A 17 -15.92 10.10 -6.59
C LEU A 17 -16.56 8.75 -6.24
N THR A 18 -17.22 8.12 -7.20
CA THR A 18 -17.74 6.75 -7.04
C THR A 18 -16.63 5.75 -7.32
N VAL A 19 -16.28 4.95 -6.33
CA VAL A 19 -15.28 3.90 -6.48
C VAL A 19 -15.96 2.53 -6.54
N HIS A 20 -15.64 1.78 -7.59
CA HIS A 20 -16.02 0.38 -7.76
C HIS A 20 -14.84 -0.52 -7.40
N VAL A 21 -15.08 -1.57 -6.63
CA VAL A 21 -14.09 -2.60 -6.31
C VAL A 21 -14.63 -3.95 -6.78
N LEU A 22 -13.95 -4.51 -7.76
CA LEU A 22 -14.30 -5.78 -8.40
C LEU A 22 -13.15 -6.78 -8.26
N ASP A 23 -13.42 -8.06 -8.47
CA ASP A 23 -12.37 -9.07 -8.68
C ASP A 23 -11.97 -9.19 -10.16
N SER A 24 -11.08 -10.14 -10.47
CA SER A 24 -10.61 -10.43 -11.83
C SER A 24 -11.71 -10.88 -12.79
N ASP A 25 -12.79 -11.45 -12.26
CA ASP A 25 -13.96 -11.94 -13.02
C ASP A 25 -15.06 -10.86 -13.11
N ASN A 26 -14.72 -9.60 -12.76
CA ASN A 26 -15.60 -8.44 -12.66
C ASN A 26 -16.78 -8.63 -11.69
N GLN A 27 -16.66 -9.51 -10.70
CA GLN A 27 -17.65 -9.62 -9.63
C GLN A 27 -17.41 -8.57 -8.55
N PRO A 28 -18.47 -7.99 -7.96
CA PRO A 28 -18.33 -6.97 -6.93
C PRO A 28 -17.72 -7.52 -5.64
N ILE A 29 -16.75 -6.81 -5.07
CA ILE A 29 -16.17 -7.13 -3.77
C ILE A 29 -16.81 -6.27 -2.70
N ALA A 30 -17.71 -6.87 -1.92
CA ALA A 30 -18.32 -6.26 -0.76
C ALA A 30 -17.35 -6.16 0.43
N GLY A 31 -17.46 -5.09 1.20
CA GLY A 31 -16.66 -4.91 2.41
C GLY A 31 -15.16 -4.72 2.14
N ALA A 32 -14.78 -4.24 0.96
CA ALA A 32 -13.41 -3.80 0.68
C ALA A 32 -13.16 -2.47 1.35
N ARG A 33 -12.01 -2.32 2.00
CA ARG A 33 -11.59 -1.08 2.67
C ARG A 33 -10.93 -0.16 1.65
N ILE A 34 -11.35 1.11 1.62
CA ILE A 34 -10.73 2.17 0.83
C ILE A 34 -10.22 3.23 1.79
N PHE A 35 -8.92 3.39 1.88
CA PHE A 35 -8.31 4.50 2.61
C PHE A 35 -8.05 5.66 1.65
N GLN A 36 -8.63 6.81 1.94
CA GLN A 36 -8.46 8.07 1.22
C GLN A 36 -7.55 8.99 2.03
N ASN A 37 -6.45 9.43 1.43
CA ASN A 37 -5.63 10.55 1.90
C ASN A 37 -5.77 11.68 0.89
N HIS A 38 -6.22 12.86 1.32
CA HIS A 38 -6.53 13.95 0.41
C HIS A 38 -5.96 15.28 0.93
N CYS A 39 -4.95 15.78 0.23
CA CYS A 39 -4.42 17.12 0.35
C CYS A 39 -5.09 18.05 -0.67
N PHE A 40 -5.73 19.12 -0.20
CA PHE A 40 -6.48 20.04 -1.06
C PHE A 40 -6.48 21.46 -0.53
N PHE A 41 -6.73 22.42 -1.42
CA PHE A 41 -6.96 23.82 -1.07
C PHE A 41 -8.47 24.08 -0.93
N PRO A 42 -8.96 24.47 0.26
CA PRO A 42 -10.34 24.91 0.43
C PRO A 42 -10.68 26.14 -0.42
N ALA A 43 -11.96 26.30 -0.76
CA ALA A 43 -12.41 27.48 -1.50
C ALA A 43 -12.02 28.78 -0.77
N GLY A 44 -11.36 29.69 -1.48
CA GLY A 44 -10.91 30.98 -0.94
C GLY A 44 -9.71 30.90 0.01
N SER A 45 -9.01 29.76 0.09
CA SER A 45 -7.82 29.61 0.93
C SER A 45 -6.60 29.19 0.11
N GLU A 46 -5.46 29.82 0.38
CA GLU A 46 -4.15 29.43 -0.16
C GLU A 46 -3.43 28.41 0.73
N ARG A 47 -4.03 28.00 1.85
CA ARG A 47 -3.47 26.99 2.75
C ARG A 47 -4.08 25.63 2.47
N ALA A 48 -3.25 24.67 2.09
CA ALA A 48 -3.68 23.28 1.92
C ALA A 48 -4.12 22.66 3.26
N LYS A 49 -5.08 21.75 3.19
CA LYS A 49 -5.53 20.86 4.28
C LYS A 49 -5.31 19.42 3.85
N LEU A 50 -4.94 18.58 4.82
CA LEU A 50 -4.88 17.14 4.67
C LEU A 50 -6.03 16.50 5.46
N GLU A 51 -6.82 15.67 4.80
CA GLU A 51 -7.89 14.88 5.43
C GLU A 51 -7.74 13.40 5.08
N ASN A 52 -7.96 12.53 6.06
CA ASN A 52 -7.92 11.08 5.92
C ASN A 52 -9.29 10.49 6.22
N HIS A 53 -9.77 9.61 5.36
CA HIS A 53 -11.06 8.94 5.51
C HIS A 53 -10.93 7.46 5.15
N THR A 54 -11.63 6.60 5.88
CA THR A 54 -11.78 5.19 5.51
C THR A 54 -13.22 4.95 5.08
N PHE A 55 -13.40 4.30 3.95
CA PHE A 55 -14.68 3.86 3.42
C PHE A 55 -14.69 2.34 3.29
N THR A 56 -15.89 1.78 3.20
CA THR A 56 -16.10 0.36 2.97
C THR A 56 -17.11 0.20 1.84
N THR A 57 -16.84 -0.70 0.89
CA THR A 57 -17.77 -0.95 -0.21
C THR A 57 -19.04 -1.65 0.25
N ASP A 58 -20.17 -1.27 -0.34
CA ASP A 58 -21.45 -1.94 -0.15
C ASP A 58 -21.49 -3.32 -0.85
N VAL A 59 -22.64 -4.00 -0.81
CA VAL A 59 -22.84 -5.32 -1.44
C VAL A 59 -22.68 -5.32 -2.97
N ARG A 60 -22.72 -4.15 -3.61
CA ARG A 60 -22.48 -3.96 -5.05
C ARG A 60 -21.01 -3.65 -5.34
N GLY A 61 -20.14 -3.67 -4.32
CA GLY A 61 -18.74 -3.31 -4.47
C GLY A 61 -18.51 -1.81 -4.64
N ILE A 62 -19.46 -0.96 -4.20
CA ILE A 62 -19.41 0.49 -4.44
C ILE A 62 -19.17 1.26 -3.14
N ALA A 63 -18.31 2.27 -3.20
CA ALA A 63 -18.19 3.31 -2.16
C ALA A 63 -18.22 4.70 -2.81
N VAL A 64 -18.90 5.66 -2.19
CA VAL A 64 -18.97 7.05 -2.68
C VAL A 64 -18.12 7.94 -1.78
N LEU A 65 -17.03 8.45 -2.32
CA LEU A 65 -16.05 9.28 -1.61
C LEU A 65 -16.35 10.76 -1.85
N THR A 66 -16.02 11.60 -0.87
CA THR A 66 -16.06 13.06 -1.05
C THR A 66 -14.68 13.57 -1.44
N VAL A 67 -14.61 14.42 -2.46
CA VAL A 67 -13.42 15.15 -2.90
C VAL A 67 -13.70 16.64 -2.72
N LYS A 68 -13.00 17.29 -1.81
CA LYS A 68 -13.20 18.69 -1.41
C LYS A 68 -12.20 19.63 -2.09
N GLY A 69 -12.64 20.86 -2.40
CA GLY A 69 -11.74 21.93 -2.83
C GLY A 69 -10.95 21.62 -4.11
N LYS A 70 -9.86 22.38 -4.30
CA LYS A 70 -8.92 22.15 -5.41
C LYS A 70 -7.91 21.09 -4.99
N ASN A 71 -7.86 19.98 -5.73
CA ASN A 71 -6.94 18.88 -5.46
C ASN A 71 -5.48 19.32 -5.56
N GLU A 72 -4.67 18.87 -4.60
CA GLU A 72 -3.22 18.92 -4.67
C GLU A 72 -2.64 17.49 -4.75
N ASP A 73 -3.14 16.61 -3.88
CA ASP A 73 -2.77 15.20 -3.82
C ASP A 73 -3.96 14.37 -3.31
N LEU A 74 -4.50 13.47 -4.12
CA LEU A 74 -5.48 12.47 -3.69
C LEU A 74 -4.87 11.09 -3.85
N ARG A 75 -4.80 10.32 -2.77
CA ARG A 75 -4.33 8.92 -2.77
C ARG A 75 -5.39 7.99 -2.22
N LEU A 76 -5.55 6.86 -2.91
CA LEU A 76 -6.49 5.80 -2.55
C LEU A 76 -5.73 4.48 -2.43
N TRP A 77 -5.88 3.82 -1.28
CA TRP A 77 -5.45 2.44 -1.09
C TRP A 77 -6.69 1.56 -0.92
N VAL A 78 -6.79 0.50 -1.71
CA VAL A 78 -7.87 -0.48 -1.62
C VAL A 78 -7.33 -1.81 -1.15
N SER A 79 -7.97 -2.38 -0.14
CA SER A 79 -7.60 -3.67 0.44
C SER A 79 -8.83 -4.51 0.78
N LYS A 80 -8.66 -5.83 0.68
CA LYS A 80 -9.59 -6.85 1.18
C LYS A 80 -8.77 -8.08 1.54
N GLU A 81 -9.13 -8.78 2.60
CA GLU A 81 -8.51 -10.07 2.94
C GLU A 81 -8.46 -11.00 1.73
N LYS A 82 -7.33 -11.67 1.52
CA LYS A 82 -7.09 -12.63 0.43
C LYS A 82 -7.13 -12.03 -0.99
N PHE A 83 -7.08 -10.71 -1.13
CA PHE A 83 -6.96 -10.01 -2.41
C PHE A 83 -5.76 -9.08 -2.42
N CYS A 84 -5.02 -9.06 -3.53
CA CYS A 84 -3.87 -8.17 -3.71
C CYS A 84 -4.30 -6.71 -3.60
N PRO A 85 -3.73 -5.91 -2.67
CA PRO A 85 -4.10 -4.52 -2.51
C PRO A 85 -3.60 -3.68 -3.68
N LEU A 86 -4.38 -2.66 -4.03
CA LEU A 86 -4.04 -1.71 -5.09
C LEU A 86 -3.98 -0.28 -4.56
N TYR A 87 -3.26 0.55 -5.30
CA TYR A 87 -3.04 1.96 -5.03
C TYR A 87 -3.40 2.79 -6.26
N ALA A 88 -3.98 3.97 -6.06
CA ALA A 88 -4.15 4.97 -7.09
C ALA A 88 -3.89 6.36 -6.50
N MET A 89 -3.30 7.26 -7.27
CA MET A 89 -3.07 8.64 -6.83
C MET A 89 -3.27 9.64 -7.94
N TRP A 90 -3.74 10.84 -7.62
CA TRP A 90 -3.83 12.01 -8.48
C TRP A 90 -3.07 13.15 -7.79
N ILE A 91 -1.82 13.35 -8.21
CA ILE A 91 -0.90 14.32 -7.61
C ILE A 91 -0.33 15.24 -8.69
N ARG A 92 -0.52 16.55 -8.55
CA ARG A 92 -0.14 17.54 -9.59
C ARG A 92 1.37 17.64 -9.79
N GLU A 93 2.15 17.40 -8.73
CA GLU A 93 3.61 17.46 -8.76
C GLU A 93 4.21 16.38 -9.67
N TYR A 94 3.63 15.18 -9.69
CA TYR A 94 4.22 14.01 -10.38
C TYR A 94 3.46 13.58 -11.63
N GLN A 95 2.23 14.07 -11.83
CA GLN A 95 1.35 13.61 -12.90
C GLN A 95 0.72 14.79 -13.62
N SER A 96 0.85 14.81 -14.95
CA SER A 96 0.29 15.89 -15.78
C SER A 96 -1.24 15.95 -15.75
N ASP A 97 -1.90 14.86 -15.36
CA ASP A 97 -3.34 14.74 -15.12
C ASP A 97 -3.69 14.64 -13.63
N GLY A 98 -2.78 15.04 -12.74
CA GLY A 98 -2.92 14.94 -11.29
C GLY A 98 -4.04 15.80 -10.68
N ASP A 99 -4.58 16.77 -11.41
CA ASP A 99 -5.79 17.53 -11.01
C ASP A 99 -7.08 16.96 -11.63
N GLN A 100 -6.99 15.99 -12.53
CA GLN A 100 -8.10 15.40 -13.26
C GLN A 100 -8.63 14.13 -12.58
N ILE A 101 -9.10 14.24 -11.32
CA ILE A 101 -9.75 13.08 -10.69
C ILE A 101 -11.10 12.82 -11.37
N PRO A 102 -11.43 11.57 -11.74
CA PRO A 102 -12.67 11.26 -12.46
C PRO A 102 -13.91 11.35 -11.55
N ALA A 103 -15.10 11.21 -12.13
CA ALA A 103 -16.33 11.01 -11.35
C ALA A 103 -16.50 9.57 -10.87
N GLU A 104 -15.95 8.61 -11.63
CA GLU A 104 -15.98 7.18 -11.34
C GLU A 104 -14.59 6.58 -11.51
N PHE A 105 -14.23 5.62 -10.65
CA PHE A 105 -12.97 4.89 -10.73
C PHE A 105 -13.15 3.43 -10.31
N THR A 106 -12.47 2.51 -10.99
CA THR A 106 -12.61 1.07 -10.73
C THR A 106 -11.27 0.44 -10.35
N PHE A 107 -11.23 -0.23 -9.20
CA PHE A 107 -10.18 -1.17 -8.84
C PHE A 107 -10.63 -2.60 -9.18
N ARG A 108 -9.72 -3.38 -9.79
CA ARG A 108 -9.90 -4.82 -10.02
C ARG A 108 -8.83 -5.56 -9.23
N LEU A 109 -9.21 -6.22 -8.14
CA LEU A 109 -8.27 -6.92 -7.27
C LEU A 109 -8.11 -8.36 -7.73
N GLU A 110 -6.86 -8.79 -7.85
CA GLU A 110 -6.54 -10.20 -8.05
C GLU A 110 -6.59 -10.97 -6.73
N ARG A 111 -6.85 -12.28 -6.79
CA ARG A 111 -6.71 -13.16 -5.63
C ARG A 111 -5.27 -13.14 -5.15
N GLY A 112 -5.12 -12.93 -3.85
CA GLY A 112 -3.84 -13.06 -3.17
C GLY A 112 -3.40 -14.51 -3.06
N THR A 113 -2.10 -14.67 -2.98
CA THR A 113 -1.40 -15.91 -2.65
C THR A 113 -0.82 -15.78 -1.24
N ARG A 114 -0.41 -16.91 -0.67
CA ARG A 114 0.06 -16.99 0.70
C ARG A 114 1.58 -16.84 0.79
N VAL A 115 2.05 -16.19 1.85
CA VAL A 115 3.41 -16.29 2.38
C VAL A 115 3.34 -16.48 3.89
N GLY A 116 4.43 -16.94 4.48
CA GLY A 116 4.59 -16.99 5.93
C GLY A 116 5.98 -17.45 6.35
N GLY A 117 6.16 -17.58 7.65
CA GLY A 117 7.41 -18.04 8.22
C GLY A 117 7.29 -18.22 9.73
N ILE A 118 8.44 -18.49 10.34
CA ILE A 118 8.56 -18.72 11.77
C ILE A 118 9.63 -17.77 12.32
N VAL A 119 9.36 -17.12 13.45
CA VAL A 119 10.30 -16.22 14.12
C VAL A 119 10.73 -16.82 15.46
N HIS A 120 12.04 -17.05 15.60
CA HIS A 120 12.66 -17.61 16.79
C HIS A 120 13.71 -16.64 17.36
N ASP A 121 14.12 -16.85 18.61
CA ASP A 121 15.30 -16.21 19.19
C ASP A 121 16.60 -16.96 18.85
N GLU A 122 17.73 -16.43 19.32
CA GLU A 122 19.05 -17.05 19.12
C GLU A 122 19.23 -18.43 19.79
N LEU A 123 18.32 -18.83 20.68
CA LEU A 123 18.29 -20.15 21.33
C LEU A 123 17.34 -21.11 20.62
N GLY A 124 16.68 -20.68 19.54
CA GLY A 124 15.72 -21.47 18.78
C GLY A 124 14.31 -21.52 19.41
N LYS A 125 14.02 -20.68 20.41
CA LYS A 125 12.69 -20.60 21.02
C LYS A 125 11.77 -19.72 20.17
N PRO A 126 10.50 -20.11 19.94
CA PRO A 126 9.55 -19.28 19.22
C PRO A 126 9.24 -17.96 19.94
N ILE A 127 9.13 -16.89 19.15
CA ILE A 127 8.77 -15.55 19.63
C ILE A 127 7.35 -15.22 19.18
N ALA A 128 6.44 -15.16 20.14
CA ALA A 128 5.06 -14.70 19.92
C ALA A 128 4.99 -13.17 19.91
N GLY A 129 4.01 -12.59 19.23
CA GLY A 129 3.77 -11.15 19.29
C GLY A 129 4.70 -10.30 18.40
N VAL A 130 5.51 -10.91 17.54
CA VAL A 130 6.35 -10.18 16.58
C VAL A 130 5.45 -9.63 15.49
N LYS A 131 5.49 -8.31 15.31
CA LYS A 131 4.79 -7.59 14.25
C LYS A 131 5.59 -7.72 12.95
N VAL A 132 4.92 -8.13 11.87
CA VAL A 132 5.55 -8.38 10.57
C VAL A 132 4.92 -7.47 9.52
N ALA A 133 5.56 -6.32 9.25
CA ALA A 133 5.19 -5.52 8.10
C ALA A 133 5.76 -6.16 6.82
N VAL A 134 4.97 -6.14 5.74
CA VAL A 134 5.29 -6.77 4.47
C VAL A 134 5.12 -5.76 3.34
N GLU A 135 6.20 -5.51 2.60
CA GLU A 135 6.24 -4.56 1.50
C GLU A 135 6.51 -5.26 0.16
N ASN A 136 5.81 -4.83 -0.89
CA ASN A 136 6.08 -5.20 -2.26
C ASN A 136 7.09 -4.23 -2.87
N LEU A 137 8.38 -4.61 -2.88
CA LEU A 137 9.44 -3.77 -3.43
C LEU A 137 9.45 -3.73 -4.97
N THR A 138 8.68 -4.58 -5.63
CA THR A 138 8.49 -4.49 -7.09
C THR A 138 7.43 -3.46 -7.47
N ALA A 139 6.60 -3.03 -6.52
CA ALA A 139 5.65 -1.94 -6.72
C ALA A 139 6.38 -0.59 -6.63
N ALA A 140 6.96 -0.17 -7.75
CA ALA A 140 7.41 1.20 -7.91
C ALA A 140 6.23 2.09 -8.31
N ILE A 141 6.17 3.28 -7.72
CA ILE A 141 5.35 4.37 -8.25
C ILE A 141 6.29 5.22 -9.09
N PRO A 142 6.38 5.01 -10.41
CA PRO A 142 7.25 5.82 -11.26
C PRO A 142 6.78 7.27 -11.22
N VAL A 143 7.71 8.17 -10.92
CA VAL A 143 7.54 9.62 -11.00
C VAL A 143 8.35 10.09 -12.21
N PRO A 144 7.75 10.08 -13.42
CA PRO A 144 8.48 10.46 -14.62
C PRO A 144 8.84 11.96 -14.60
N ASP A 145 10.01 12.28 -15.14
CA ASP A 145 10.45 13.64 -15.43
C ASP A 145 10.76 13.75 -16.94
N PRO A 146 9.99 14.56 -17.72
CA PRO A 146 8.90 15.43 -17.27
C PRO A 146 7.64 14.66 -16.84
N PRO A 147 6.73 15.27 -16.06
CA PRO A 147 5.48 14.63 -15.62
C PRO A 147 4.64 14.10 -16.79
N GLN A 148 4.17 12.86 -16.67
CA GLN A 148 3.28 12.19 -17.63
C GLN A 148 1.93 11.85 -16.97
N PRO A 149 0.90 11.44 -17.74
CA PRO A 149 -0.33 10.95 -17.15
C PRO A 149 -0.06 9.75 -16.22
N GLY A 150 -0.69 9.76 -15.05
CA GLY A 150 -0.45 8.72 -14.04
C GLY A 150 -0.97 7.35 -14.46
N ARG A 151 -0.13 6.31 -14.32
CA ARG A 151 -0.58 4.91 -14.42
C ARG A 151 -1.39 4.56 -13.17
N ARG A 152 -2.65 4.19 -13.34
CA ARG A 152 -3.59 3.91 -12.24
C ARG A 152 -4.60 2.81 -12.63
N PRO A 153 -5.02 1.96 -11.69
CA PRO A 153 -4.35 1.70 -10.42
C PRO A 153 -3.01 0.98 -10.65
N VAL A 154 -2.17 0.92 -9.61
CA VAL A 154 -0.92 0.16 -9.56
C VAL A 154 -0.93 -0.76 -8.34
N PRO A 155 -0.09 -1.81 -8.28
CA PRO A 155 0.08 -2.60 -7.07
C PRO A 155 0.42 -1.73 -5.86
N SER A 156 -0.14 -2.04 -4.70
CA SER A 156 0.25 -1.34 -3.48
C SER A 156 1.64 -1.79 -3.02
N PRO A 157 2.53 -0.86 -2.63
CA PRO A 157 3.81 -1.22 -2.03
C PRO A 157 3.67 -1.75 -0.60
N TRP A 158 2.57 -1.48 0.10
CA TRP A 158 2.29 -2.03 1.44
C TRP A 158 1.29 -3.18 1.34
N LEU A 159 1.74 -4.39 1.66
CA LEU A 159 0.88 -5.58 1.71
C LEU A 159 0.34 -5.85 3.11
N ALA A 160 1.14 -5.54 4.13
CA ALA A 160 0.71 -5.52 5.53
C ALA A 160 1.50 -4.44 6.28
N GLU A 161 0.81 -3.64 7.07
CA GLU A 161 1.43 -2.64 7.95
C GLU A 161 1.40 -3.09 9.41
N ASN A 162 2.43 -2.72 10.18
CA ASN A 162 2.48 -2.80 11.64
C ASN A 162 1.92 -4.12 12.21
N ASP A 163 0.72 -4.05 12.79
CA ASP A 163 0.04 -5.03 13.65
C ASP A 163 -0.93 -5.91 12.86
N GLU A 164 -1.06 -5.69 11.54
CA GLU A 164 -1.95 -6.48 10.67
C GLU A 164 -1.52 -7.95 10.60
N VAL A 165 -0.24 -8.23 10.84
CA VAL A 165 0.31 -9.58 10.92
C VAL A 165 1.19 -9.69 12.15
N THR A 166 0.85 -10.63 13.03
CA THR A 166 1.58 -10.90 14.27
C THR A 166 1.87 -12.39 14.39
N THR A 167 3.04 -12.75 14.92
CA THR A 167 3.38 -14.15 15.17
C THR A 167 2.54 -14.74 16.31
N ASP A 168 2.12 -15.99 16.13
CA ASP A 168 1.40 -16.76 17.13
C ASP A 168 2.32 -17.31 18.25
N SER A 169 1.76 -18.10 19.16
CA SER A 169 2.50 -18.74 20.26
C SER A 169 3.65 -19.67 19.81
N GLN A 170 3.63 -20.12 18.56
CA GLN A 170 4.65 -20.95 17.94
C GLN A 170 5.59 -20.12 17.05
N GLY A 171 5.52 -18.78 17.13
CA GLY A 171 6.32 -17.87 16.32
C GLY A 171 5.89 -17.83 14.85
N ARG A 172 4.77 -18.45 14.48
CA ARG A 172 4.33 -18.55 13.09
C ARG A 172 3.50 -17.34 12.68
N TRP A 173 3.66 -16.90 11.45
CA TRP A 173 2.85 -15.84 10.85
C TRP A 173 2.48 -16.21 9.42
N ILE A 174 1.34 -15.69 8.96
CA ILE A 174 0.80 -15.92 7.62
C ILE A 174 0.22 -14.62 7.08
N LEU A 175 0.40 -14.38 5.79
CA LEU A 175 -0.25 -13.32 5.03
C LEU A 175 -0.80 -13.90 3.71
N GLU A 176 -2.05 -13.57 3.35
CA GLU A 176 -2.78 -14.20 2.23
C GLU A 176 -3.09 -13.25 1.06
N ASN A 177 -2.62 -12.00 1.10
CA ASN A 177 -2.91 -10.98 0.09
C ASN A 177 -1.71 -10.68 -0.84
N VAL A 178 -0.75 -11.61 -0.95
CA VAL A 178 0.48 -11.37 -1.70
C VAL A 178 0.27 -11.66 -3.19
N PRO A 179 0.71 -10.81 -4.14
CA PRO A 179 0.63 -11.11 -5.57
C PRO A 179 1.36 -12.40 -5.94
N ALA A 180 0.91 -13.10 -6.98
CA ALA A 180 1.62 -14.28 -7.50
C ALA A 180 3.04 -13.89 -8.00
N ASP A 181 3.96 -14.86 -8.03
CA ASP A 181 5.38 -14.60 -8.35
C ASP A 181 5.58 -13.98 -9.75
N GLY A 182 4.71 -14.31 -10.70
CA GLY A 182 4.69 -13.73 -12.04
C GLY A 182 4.24 -12.27 -12.09
N SER A 183 3.52 -11.79 -11.08
CA SER A 183 3.10 -10.38 -10.93
C SER A 183 4.12 -9.56 -10.14
N LEU A 184 5.06 -10.20 -9.45
CA LEU A 184 6.15 -9.56 -8.72
C LEU A 184 7.35 -9.34 -9.64
N VAL A 185 7.26 -8.33 -10.49
CA VAL A 185 8.27 -8.01 -11.51
C VAL A 185 8.80 -6.60 -11.25
N PHE A 186 10.11 -6.47 -11.09
CA PHE A 186 10.74 -5.16 -11.01
C PHE A 186 10.60 -4.46 -12.36
N ASP A 187 10.46 -3.13 -12.33
CA ASP A 187 10.80 -2.33 -13.49
C ASP A 187 12.24 -2.69 -13.93
N LEU A 188 12.46 -2.90 -15.23
CA LEU A 188 13.72 -3.44 -15.76
C LEU A 188 14.94 -2.68 -15.23
N LEU A 189 14.83 -1.35 -15.16
CA LEU A 189 15.93 -0.51 -14.67
C LEU A 189 16.18 -0.71 -13.17
N LEU A 190 15.12 -0.83 -12.36
CA LEU A 190 15.27 -1.09 -10.93
C LEU A 190 15.85 -2.48 -10.65
N GLY A 191 15.43 -3.49 -11.42
CA GLY A 191 15.94 -4.86 -11.28
C GLY A 191 17.45 -4.94 -11.52
N GLU A 192 17.96 -4.23 -12.54
CA GLU A 192 19.39 -4.18 -12.88
C GLU A 192 20.20 -3.40 -11.83
N LEU A 193 19.68 -2.27 -11.35
CA LEU A 193 20.40 -1.40 -10.41
C LEU A 193 20.42 -1.94 -8.97
N SER A 194 19.64 -2.98 -8.67
CA SER A 194 19.45 -3.49 -7.30
C SER A 194 19.55 -5.01 -7.19
N PRO A 195 20.70 -5.60 -7.55
CA PRO A 195 20.89 -7.04 -7.47
C PRO A 195 20.73 -7.54 -6.03
N GLY A 196 19.90 -8.56 -5.84
CA GLY A 196 19.67 -9.19 -4.53
C GLY A 196 18.66 -8.46 -3.62
N ILE A 197 17.99 -7.41 -4.10
CA ILE A 197 16.82 -6.88 -3.39
C ILE A 197 15.68 -7.91 -3.48
N PRO A 198 15.05 -8.28 -2.34
CA PRO A 198 13.93 -9.20 -2.36
C PRO A 198 12.71 -8.52 -3.00
N LYS A 199 11.92 -9.27 -3.76
CA LYS A 199 10.66 -8.78 -4.34
C LYS A 199 9.66 -8.37 -3.26
N ILE A 200 9.59 -9.15 -2.19
CA ILE A 200 8.82 -8.86 -0.98
C ILE A 200 9.79 -8.66 0.18
N ALA A 201 9.68 -7.52 0.86
CA ALA A 201 10.49 -7.20 2.03
C ALA A 201 9.71 -7.34 3.32
N LEU A 202 10.34 -7.92 4.34
CA LEU A 202 9.81 -8.03 5.69
C LEU A 202 10.44 -7.00 6.61
N LYS A 203 9.66 -6.38 7.49
CA LYS A 203 10.18 -5.55 8.58
C LYS A 203 9.59 -6.05 9.91
N LEU A 204 10.42 -6.69 10.71
CA LEU A 204 10.04 -7.28 11.99
C LEU A 204 10.27 -6.29 13.12
N SER A 205 9.29 -6.18 14.03
CA SER A 205 9.42 -5.39 15.26
C SER A 205 8.84 -6.10 16.47
N HIS A 206 9.49 -5.93 17.63
CA HIS A 206 9.08 -6.48 18.91
C HIS A 206 9.72 -5.67 20.05
N GLN A 207 9.03 -5.55 21.18
CA GLN A 207 9.50 -4.75 22.33
C GLN A 207 10.82 -5.27 22.95
N ASP A 208 10.97 -6.60 23.03
CA ASP A 208 12.08 -7.27 23.72
C ASP A 208 13.23 -7.70 22.80
N TYR A 209 13.09 -7.54 21.49
CA TYR A 209 14.08 -7.97 20.51
C TYR A 209 14.58 -6.78 19.66
N VAL A 210 15.71 -6.97 19.01
CA VAL A 210 16.27 -6.02 18.04
C VAL A 210 15.42 -6.08 16.77
N GLU A 211 14.82 -4.95 16.40
CA GLU A 211 13.96 -4.81 15.23
C GLU A 211 14.73 -4.52 13.95
N ASP A 212 14.06 -4.70 12.81
CA ASP A 212 14.56 -4.25 11.51
C ASP A 212 14.56 -2.71 11.45
N ARG A 213 15.71 -2.13 11.09
CA ARG A 213 15.86 -0.69 10.83
C ARG A 213 15.27 -0.28 9.49
N TYR A 214 15.28 -1.17 8.51
CA TYR A 214 14.72 -0.95 7.18
C TYR A 214 14.11 -2.25 6.62
N PRO A 215 13.14 -2.16 5.69
CA PRO A 215 12.51 -3.34 5.10
C PRO A 215 13.50 -4.31 4.46
N GLY A 216 13.37 -5.57 4.84
CA GLY A 216 14.16 -6.71 4.39
C GLY A 216 15.56 -6.79 4.98
N GLN A 217 15.88 -6.08 6.07
CA GLN A 217 17.23 -6.13 6.67
C GLN A 217 17.56 -7.56 7.15
N LEU A 218 16.80 -8.12 8.11
CA LEU A 218 17.03 -9.48 8.61
C LEU A 218 16.86 -10.52 7.49
N GLN A 219 15.90 -10.31 6.59
CA GLN A 219 15.67 -11.16 5.43
C GLN A 219 16.94 -11.33 4.57
N ARG A 220 17.63 -10.22 4.26
CA ARG A 220 18.88 -10.25 3.49
C ARG A 220 20.03 -10.87 4.29
N VAL A 221 20.20 -10.46 5.55
CA VAL A 221 21.25 -10.98 6.44
C VAL A 221 21.16 -12.49 6.60
N GLN A 222 19.94 -13.02 6.68
CA GLN A 222 19.65 -14.44 6.91
C GLN A 222 19.31 -15.21 5.63
N LYS A 223 19.48 -14.59 4.45
CA LYS A 223 19.26 -15.20 3.14
C LYS A 223 17.87 -15.84 2.96
N ILE A 224 16.86 -15.20 3.52
CA ILE A 224 15.46 -15.66 3.41
C ILE A 224 14.96 -15.35 2.00
N THR A 225 14.50 -16.39 1.29
CA THR A 225 14.06 -16.30 -0.10
C THR A 225 12.54 -16.14 -0.20
N LEU A 226 12.06 -15.64 -1.34
CA LEU A 226 10.62 -15.64 -1.62
C LEU A 226 10.06 -17.07 -1.60
N GLU A 227 10.79 -18.04 -2.16
CA GLU A 227 10.40 -19.44 -2.17
C GLU A 227 10.21 -20.01 -0.75
N SER A 228 11.12 -19.73 0.19
CA SER A 228 10.95 -20.21 1.57
C SER A 228 9.77 -19.54 2.27
N LEU A 229 9.46 -18.29 1.94
CA LEU A 229 8.26 -17.61 2.42
C LEU A 229 6.97 -18.21 1.82
N ARG A 230 6.96 -18.55 0.52
CA ARG A 230 5.84 -19.25 -0.13
C ARG A 230 5.55 -20.59 0.51
N ASN A 231 6.62 -21.36 0.74
CA ASN A 231 6.55 -22.68 1.35
C ASN A 231 6.37 -22.63 2.88
N GLN A 232 6.32 -21.43 3.48
CA GLN A 232 6.20 -21.20 4.93
C GLN A 232 7.27 -21.92 5.75
N SER A 233 8.44 -22.16 5.15
CA SER A 233 9.59 -22.82 5.75
C SER A 233 10.68 -21.85 6.21
N ALA A 234 10.55 -20.56 5.86
CA ALA A 234 11.44 -19.51 6.32
C ALA A 234 11.48 -19.46 7.86
N THR A 235 12.70 -19.51 8.41
CA THR A 235 12.94 -19.29 9.85
C THR A 235 13.78 -18.02 10.00
N ILE A 236 13.28 -17.06 10.76
CA ILE A 236 13.94 -15.77 11.00
C ILE A 236 14.34 -15.70 12.47
N VAL A 237 15.61 -15.43 12.73
CA VAL A 237 16.15 -15.28 14.07
C VAL A 237 16.19 -13.79 14.46
N MET A 238 15.51 -13.41 15.53
CA MET A 238 15.65 -12.08 16.14
C MET A 238 16.54 -12.17 17.37
N LYS A 239 17.45 -11.20 17.54
CA LYS A 239 18.32 -11.15 18.72
C LYS A 239 17.63 -10.43 19.87
N THR A 240 17.81 -10.92 21.09
CA THR A 240 17.37 -10.23 22.29
C THR A 240 17.94 -8.80 22.36
N ARG A 241 17.12 -7.84 22.82
CA ARG A 241 17.56 -6.45 22.99
C ARG A 241 18.40 -6.36 24.26
N ASN A 242 19.66 -5.91 24.13
CA ASN A 242 20.51 -5.68 25.30
C ASN A 242 19.88 -4.59 26.20
N PRO A 243 19.88 -4.75 27.54
CA PRO A 243 19.26 -3.80 28.45
C PRO A 243 19.83 -2.36 28.36
N THR A 244 21.04 -2.21 27.83
CA THR A 244 21.74 -0.92 27.66
C THR A 244 21.37 -0.16 26.38
N GLN A 245 20.50 -0.70 25.53
CA GLN A 245 20.04 -0.07 24.28
C GLN A 245 18.57 0.40 24.34
N LYS A 246 18.03 0.62 25.53
CA LYS A 246 16.76 1.34 25.72
C LYS A 246 17.02 2.85 25.64
N ASN A 247 16.80 3.44 24.47
CA ASN A 247 16.61 4.89 24.31
C ASN A 247 15.18 5.15 23.83
#